data_AF-A0A967NTZ8-F1
#
_entry.id   AF-A0A967NTZ8-F1
#
_cell.length_a   1.000
_cell.length_b   1.000
_cell.length_c   1.000
_cell.angle_alpha   90.00
_cell.angle_beta   90.00
_cell.angle_gamma   90.00
#
_symmetry.space_group_name_H-M   'P 1'
#
loop_
_entity.id
_entity.type
_entity.pdbx_description
1 polymer ?
#
loop_
_entity_poly.entity_id
_entity_poly.type
_entity_poly.pdbx_seq_one_letter_code
_entity_poly.pdbx_strand_id
1 'polypeptide(L)'
;KPIIIRLCAHYLLEEKKGPGALDPVANFHLSNGARLEKINWLADLTETGMQRSYGIMVNYYYELSDIEKNHEEYVTKSHIVA
;
A
#
# COMPACT_ATOMS: atom_id res chain seq x y z
N LYS A 1 -17.88 5.29 -6.89
CA LYS A 1 -16.42 5.56 -6.87
C LYS A 1 -15.80 4.99 -8.14
N PRO A 2 -14.76 5.61 -8.74
CA PRO A 2 -14.11 5.10 -9.94
C PRO A 2 -13.61 3.66 -9.75
N ILE A 3 -13.74 2.82 -10.79
CA ILE A 3 -13.30 1.41 -10.78
C ILE A 3 -11.82 1.25 -10.43
N ILE A 4 -11.00 2.21 -10.85
CA ILE A 4 -9.55 2.18 -10.67
C ILE A 4 -9.12 2.20 -9.19
N ILE A 5 -9.91 2.81 -8.29
CA ILE A 5 -9.63 2.78 -6.85
C ILE A 5 -9.77 1.35 -6.31
N ARG A 6 -10.77 0.59 -6.79
CA ARG A 6 -10.97 -0.80 -6.39
C ARG A 6 -9.85 -1.69 -6.91
N LEU A 7 -9.42 -1.48 -8.15
CA LEU A 7 -8.27 -2.20 -8.72
C LEU A 7 -6.98 -1.88 -7.98
N CYS A 8 -6.77 -0.62 -7.60
CA CYS A 8 -5.62 -0.23 -6.78
C CYS A 8 -5.64 -0.88 -5.39
N ALA A 9 -6.81 -0.91 -4.71
CA ALA A 9 -6.93 -1.61 -3.44
C ALA A 9 -6.59 -3.10 -3.57
N HIS A 10 -7.10 -3.77 -4.62
CA HIS A 10 -6.76 -5.17 -4.88
C HIS A 10 -5.26 -5.35 -5.14
N TYR A 11 -4.67 -4.49 -5.97
CA TYR A 11 -3.23 -4.50 -6.26
C TYR A 11 -2.35 -4.34 -5.01
N LEU A 12 -2.76 -3.50 -4.06
CA LEU A 12 -1.99 -3.25 -2.84
C LEU A 12 -2.20 -4.32 -1.75
N LEU A 13 -3.37 -4.94 -1.69
CA LEU A 13 -3.75 -5.88 -0.61
C LEU A 13 -3.53 -7.34 -0.99
N GLU A 14 -3.86 -7.71 -2.22
CA GLU A 14 -3.96 -9.10 -2.66
C GLU A 14 -2.80 -9.54 -3.57
N GLU A 15 -2.30 -8.65 -4.44
CA GLU A 15 -1.21 -9.01 -5.34
C GLU A 15 0.13 -9.11 -4.60
N LYS A 16 0.85 -10.22 -4.80
CA LYS A 16 2.09 -10.55 -4.07
C LYS A 16 3.27 -10.83 -5.00
N LYS A 17 4.48 -10.59 -4.49
CA LYS A 17 5.75 -11.05 -5.06
C LYS A 17 6.50 -11.85 -3.99
N GLY A 18 6.39 -13.18 -4.05
CA GLY A 18 6.84 -14.04 -2.96
C GLY A 18 6.00 -13.79 -1.70
N PRO A 19 6.62 -13.65 -0.51
CA PRO A 19 5.87 -13.41 0.73
C PRO A 19 5.38 -11.97 0.92
N GLY A 20 5.84 -11.02 0.09
CA GLY A 20 5.54 -9.59 0.21
C GLY A 20 4.54 -9.07 -0.83
N ALA A 21 4.04 -7.85 -0.63
CA ALA A 21 3.24 -7.10 -1.58
C ALA A 21 3.97 -6.94 -2.92
N LEU A 22 3.22 -6.96 -4.02
CA LEU A 22 3.76 -6.80 -5.36
C LEU A 22 4.37 -5.41 -5.57
N ASP A 23 3.73 -4.36 -5.04
CA ASP A 23 4.23 -2.99 -5.09
C ASP A 23 5.46 -2.82 -4.16
N PRO A 24 6.61 -2.35 -4.69
CA PRO A 24 7.82 -2.23 -3.88
C PRO A 24 7.71 -1.16 -2.78
N VAL A 25 6.91 -0.11 -3.00
CA VAL A 25 6.72 0.97 -2.00
C VAL A 25 5.80 0.49 -0.87
N ALA A 26 4.73 -0.23 -1.20
CA ALA A 26 3.88 -0.91 -0.24
C ALA A 26 4.70 -1.90 0.58
N ASN A 27 5.50 -2.75 -0.08
CA ASN A 27 6.34 -3.71 0.61
C ASN A 27 7.29 -3.02 1.60
N PHE A 28 7.90 -1.89 1.22
CA PHE A 28 8.75 -1.11 2.12
C PHE A 28 8.00 -0.58 3.35
N HIS A 29 6.86 0.08 3.17
CA HIS A 29 6.12 0.68 4.28
C HIS A 29 5.50 -0.37 5.21
N LEU A 30 4.92 -1.42 4.65
CA LEU A 30 4.31 -2.53 5.41
C LEU A 30 5.37 -3.34 6.17
N SER A 31 6.53 -3.59 5.56
CA SER A 31 7.68 -4.19 6.26
C SER A 31 8.21 -3.31 7.39
N ASN A 32 7.87 -2.03 7.43
CA ASN A 32 8.25 -1.14 8.53
C ASN A 32 7.11 -0.95 9.55
N GLY A 33 6.00 -1.71 9.44
CA GLY A 33 4.89 -1.67 10.40
C GLY A 33 3.83 -0.59 10.12
N ALA A 34 3.84 0.04 8.94
CA ALA A 34 2.73 0.90 8.55
C ALA A 34 1.48 0.08 8.22
N ARG A 35 0.31 0.73 8.30
CA ARG A 35 -0.93 0.24 7.68
C ARG A 35 -1.27 1.03 6.42
N LEU A 36 -2.01 0.41 5.51
CA LEU A 36 -2.57 1.08 4.33
C LEU A 36 -3.76 1.96 4.71
N GLU A 37 -3.55 3.25 4.93
CA GLU A 37 -4.59 4.14 5.46
C GLU A 37 -5.58 4.64 4.39
N LYS A 38 -5.04 5.11 3.25
CA LYS A 38 -5.88 5.81 2.27
C LYS A 38 -5.33 5.76 0.86
N ILE A 39 -6.21 5.49 -0.10
CA ILE A 39 -5.96 5.65 -1.54
C ILE A 39 -6.48 7.02 -1.98
N ASN A 40 -5.62 7.83 -2.58
CA ASN A 40 -5.91 9.18 -3.06
C ASN A 40 -5.94 9.18 -4.59
N TRP A 41 -7.13 9.34 -5.16
CA TRP A 41 -7.35 9.47 -6.61
C TRP A 41 -6.97 10.87 -7.10
N LEU A 42 -6.23 10.95 -8.21
CA LEU A 42 -5.72 12.20 -8.80
C LEU A 42 -4.89 13.04 -7.83
N ALA A 43 -4.06 12.39 -7.03
CA ALA A 43 -3.17 13.04 -6.08
C ALA A 43 -1.87 13.55 -6.74
N ASP A 44 -1.42 12.91 -7.82
CA ASP A 44 -0.26 13.36 -8.61
C ASP A 44 -0.62 13.42 -10.09
N LEU A 45 -0.89 14.63 -10.59
CA LEU A 45 -1.25 14.88 -11.99
C LEU A 45 -0.05 15.20 -12.89
N THR A 46 1.17 15.08 -12.38
CA THR A 46 2.35 15.21 -13.24
C THR A 46 2.36 14.11 -14.29
N GLU A 47 3.07 14.34 -15.41
CA GLU A 47 3.21 13.33 -16.46
C GLU A 47 3.75 11.99 -15.89
N THR A 48 4.72 12.07 -14.97
CA THR A 48 5.28 10.90 -14.29
C THR A 48 4.26 10.20 -13.38
N GLY A 49 3.48 10.94 -12.59
CA GLY A 49 2.43 10.37 -11.73
C GLY A 49 1.35 9.64 -12.53
N MET A 50 0.93 10.24 -13.66
CA MET A 50 -0.01 9.63 -14.58
C MET A 50 0.53 8.36 -15.24
N GLN A 51 1.80 8.36 -15.67
CA GLN A 51 2.44 7.18 -16.27
C GLN A 51 2.66 6.03 -15.28
N ARG A 52 2.98 6.34 -14.01
CA ARG A 52 3.30 5.32 -13.00
C ARG A 52 2.08 4.65 -12.39
N SER A 53 1.05 5.43 -12.07
CA SER A 53 -0.08 4.94 -11.26
C SER A 53 -1.41 5.58 -11.64
N TYR A 54 -1.53 6.19 -12.82
CA TYR A 54 -2.71 6.95 -13.23
C TYR A 54 -3.06 8.07 -12.23
N GLY A 55 -2.03 8.66 -11.62
CA GLY A 55 -2.14 9.74 -10.65
C GLY A 55 -2.64 9.32 -9.27
N ILE A 56 -2.65 8.01 -8.96
CA ILE A 56 -2.96 7.51 -7.62
C ILE A 56 -1.74 7.66 -6.72
N MET A 57 -1.96 8.21 -5.53
CA MET A 57 -1.04 8.11 -4.40
C MET A 57 -1.70 7.45 -3.21
N VAL A 58 -0.89 7.00 -2.27
CA VAL A 58 -1.33 6.25 -1.10
C VAL A 58 -0.72 6.85 0.16
N ASN A 59 -1.50 6.91 1.24
CA ASN A 59 -0.96 7.19 2.57
C ASN A 59 -0.77 5.88 3.33
N TYR A 60 0.45 5.67 3.80
CA TYR A 60 0.78 4.67 4.79
C TYR A 60 0.87 5.36 6.15
N TYR A 61 0.12 4.87 7.13
CA TYR A 61 0.07 5.46 8.46
C TYR A 61 0.90 4.63 9.44
N TYR A 62 1.75 5.31 10.20
CA TYR A 62 2.56 4.74 11.27
C TYR A 62 1.96 5.17 12.60
N GLU A 63 1.27 4.24 13.26
CA GLU A 63 0.89 4.40 14.65
C GLU A 63 1.98 3.76 15.53
N LEU A 64 2.62 4.56 16.39
CA LEU A 64 3.82 4.13 17.12
C LEU A 64 3.55 2.90 17.98
N SER A 65 2.35 2.78 18.56
CA SER A 65 1.97 1.63 19.38
C SER A 65 1.73 0.34 18.58
N ASP A 66 1.52 0.43 17.26
CA ASP A 66 1.16 -0.71 16.42
C ASP A 66 2.30 -1.16 15.49
N ILE A 67 3.40 -0.41 15.39
CA ILE A 67 4.50 -0.69 14.44
C ILE A 67 4.99 -2.13 14.54
N GLU A 68 5.40 -2.58 15.73
CA GLU A 68 5.95 -3.94 15.90
C GLU A 68 4.91 -5.00 15.56
N LYS A 69 3.67 -4.81 16.00
CA LYS A 69 2.56 -5.74 15.71
C LYS A 69 2.31 -5.85 14.20
N ASN A 70 2.20 -4.72 13.51
CA ASN A 70 1.95 -4.68 12.07
C ASN A 70 3.12 -5.27 11.28
N HIS A 71 4.36 -4.99 11.70
CA HIS A 71 5.56 -5.59 11.13
C HIS A 71 5.50 -7.12 11.22
N GLU A 72 5.22 -7.65 12.40
CA GLU A 72 5.13 -9.09 12.62
C GLU A 72 4.01 -9.72 11.78
N GLU A 73 2.80 -9.14 11.77
CA GLU A 73 1.68 -9.61 10.92
C GLU A 73 2.08 -9.68 9.44
N TYR A 74 2.82 -8.68 8.96
CA TYR A 74 3.24 -8.64 7.56
C TYR A 74 4.37 -9.62 7.25
N VAL A 75 5.45 -9.62 8.03
CA VAL A 75 6.66 -10.40 7.72
C VAL A 75 6.47 -11.89 7.99
N THR A 76 5.73 -12.26 9.04
CA THR A 76 5.54 -13.69 9.39
C THR A 76 4.29 -14.30 8.79
N LYS A 77 3.21 -13.53 8.62
CA LYS A 77 1.91 -14.05 8.17
C LYS A 77 1.50 -13.56 6.78
N SER A 78 2.31 -12.72 6.14
CA SER A 78 1.98 -12.06 4.86
C SER A 78 0.65 -11.29 4.91
N HIS A 79 0.20 -10.93 6.12
CA HIS A 79 -1.07 -10.25 6.35
C HIS A 79 -0.85 -8.73 6.32
N ILE A 80 -1.68 -8.04 5.55
CA ILE A 80 -1.62 -6.58 5.41
C ILE A 80 -2.69 -5.95 6.28
N VAL A 81 -2.28 -5.04 7.15
CA VAL A 81 -3.19 -4.17 7.92
C VAL A 81 -3.53 -2.96 7.05
N ALA A 82 -4.83 -2.69 6.90
CA ALA A 82 -5.38 -1.60 6.10
C ALA A 82 -6.55 -0.95 6.85
#